data_AF-A0A1E4CRL8-F1
#
_entry.id   AF-A0A1E4CRL8-F1
#
_cell.length_a   1.000
_cell.length_b   1.000
_cell.length_c   1.000
_cell.angle_alpha   90.00
_cell.angle_beta   90.00
_cell.angle_gamma   90.00
#
_symmetry.space_group_name_H-M   'P 1'
#
loop_
_entity.id
_entity.type
_entity.pdbx_description
1 polymer ?
#
loop_
_entity_poly.entity_id
_entity_poly.type
_entity_poly.pdbx_seq_one_letter_code
_entity_poly.pdbx_strand_id
1 'polypeptide(L)'
;MVKRRVFFQWPPFLDRHAITPRWIVQSMVARGYDPEPLWADLAREIAPRSLNAAASMLEILPGEGAGYDPARPLRVVAIAHVYYPEMTAEIVDRLAHLPGRVNIVLTTADSHRAGLIATELERRGGGEDVEVRVAESNDGRDQSAFLIACRDLLRRRDYDLVVKLHSKKTPQDGYAVGRHFARQQFDNLLPDAGHAADLVGLFQREPRLGLVFPPMIHIGYNTLGHAWWANREPFERLAESLGIHVPIDDVSPLAPFGSMFVARPEALRLMTEHDWSYADFGGAEAYRDGSLAHVLERLPAYAAGELGFHTRTVATPRYLEVSHTSLEYTLDRMAEYLPGDAWDQATMMRTVGSIGDGGVRDLARLHLRLKRPALLARVRRLREWIRGRRR
;
A
#
# COMPACT_ATOMS: atom_id res chain seq x y z
N MET A 1 -32.74 -6.84 7.07
CA MET A 1 -32.16 -5.56 7.53
C MET A 1 -30.80 -5.85 8.17
N VAL A 2 -29.71 -5.29 7.65
CA VAL A 2 -28.34 -5.48 8.20
C VAL A 2 -27.96 -4.25 9.02
N LYS A 3 -27.47 -4.44 10.24
CA LYS A 3 -27.01 -3.33 11.08
C LYS A 3 -25.65 -2.83 10.59
N ARG A 4 -25.56 -1.55 10.24
CA ARG A 4 -24.32 -0.89 9.76
C ARG A 4 -23.13 -1.10 10.71
N ARG A 5 -23.37 -1.15 12.03
CA ARG A 5 -22.35 -1.36 13.07
C ARG A 5 -21.41 -2.54 12.81
N VAL A 6 -21.87 -3.61 12.14
CA VAL A 6 -21.02 -4.78 11.87
C VAL A 6 -19.77 -4.44 11.06
N PHE A 7 -19.84 -3.42 10.20
CA PHE A 7 -18.73 -2.99 9.35
C PHE A 7 -17.72 -2.08 10.07
N PHE A 8 -18.12 -1.49 11.21
CA PHE A 8 -17.32 -0.53 11.98
C PHE A 8 -16.64 -1.15 13.20
N GLN A 9 -16.78 -2.47 13.38
CA GLN A 9 -16.14 -3.16 14.49
C GLN A 9 -14.64 -3.33 14.21
N TRP A 10 -13.85 -3.22 15.27
CA TRP A 10 -12.41 -3.47 15.20
C TRP A 10 -12.15 -4.94 14.82
N PRO A 11 -11.22 -5.25 13.88
CA PRO A 11 -11.06 -6.61 13.35
C PRO A 11 -10.87 -7.72 14.40
N PRO A 12 -10.09 -7.56 15.49
CA PRO A 12 -10.02 -8.56 16.57
C PRO A 12 -11.35 -8.87 17.27
N PHE A 13 -12.31 -7.93 17.29
CA PHE A 13 -13.66 -8.21 17.79
C PHE A 13 -14.40 -9.16 16.85
N LEU A 14 -14.30 -8.89 15.56
CA LEU A 14 -14.93 -9.71 14.52
C LEU A 14 -14.37 -11.12 14.54
N ASP A 15 -13.04 -11.24 14.67
CA ASP A 15 -12.30 -12.50 14.81
C ASP A 15 -12.77 -13.33 16.01
N ARG A 16 -12.80 -12.73 17.21
CA ARG A 16 -13.31 -13.37 18.43
C ARG A 16 -14.71 -13.97 18.29
N HIS A 17 -15.54 -13.37 17.45
CA HIS A 17 -16.92 -13.79 17.22
C HIS A 17 -17.14 -14.55 15.90
N ALA A 18 -16.07 -14.87 15.16
CA ALA A 18 -16.12 -15.51 13.85
C ALA A 18 -17.07 -14.79 12.86
N ILE A 19 -17.10 -13.46 12.90
CA ILE A 19 -17.93 -12.63 12.03
C ILE A 19 -17.11 -12.19 10.84
N THR A 20 -17.56 -12.53 9.63
CA THR A 20 -16.92 -12.12 8.38
C THR A 20 -17.82 -11.16 7.60
N PRO A 21 -17.63 -9.82 7.73
CA PRO A 21 -18.40 -8.82 7.00
C PRO A 21 -18.50 -9.05 5.49
N ARG A 22 -17.46 -9.60 4.85
CA ARG A 22 -17.50 -9.99 3.42
C ARG A 22 -18.65 -10.94 3.10
N TRP A 23 -18.86 -11.98 3.89
CA TRP A 23 -19.92 -12.96 3.66
C TRP A 23 -21.32 -12.36 3.87
N ILE A 24 -21.42 -11.37 4.76
CA ILE A 24 -22.65 -10.59 4.94
C ILE A 24 -22.95 -9.80 3.67
N VAL A 25 -21.96 -9.08 3.13
CA VAL A 25 -22.14 -8.32 1.86
C VAL A 25 -22.47 -9.26 0.71
N GLN A 26 -21.76 -10.38 0.55
CA GLN A 26 -22.07 -11.38 -0.48
C GLN A 26 -23.51 -11.91 -0.35
N SER A 27 -23.98 -12.14 0.87
CA SER A 27 -25.38 -12.53 1.13
C SER A 27 -26.38 -11.43 0.78
N MET A 28 -26.02 -10.15 0.94
CA MET A 28 -26.84 -9.02 0.51
C MET A 28 -26.89 -8.92 -1.01
N VAL A 29 -25.74 -9.03 -1.68
CA VAL A 29 -25.61 -9.00 -3.15
C VAL A 29 -26.41 -10.13 -3.79
N ALA A 30 -26.33 -11.35 -3.24
CA ALA A 30 -27.13 -12.49 -3.69
C ALA A 30 -28.66 -12.26 -3.59
N ARG A 31 -29.10 -11.24 -2.84
CA ARG A 31 -30.50 -10.83 -2.68
C ARG A 31 -30.83 -9.54 -3.45
N GLY A 32 -29.95 -9.10 -4.36
CA GLY A 32 -30.16 -7.94 -5.23
C GLY A 32 -29.68 -6.60 -4.66
N TYR A 33 -28.88 -6.59 -3.59
CA TYR A 33 -28.27 -5.36 -3.09
C TYR A 33 -27.07 -4.94 -3.94
N ASP A 34 -27.02 -3.67 -4.34
CA ASP A 34 -25.84 -3.06 -4.94
C ASP A 34 -24.82 -2.69 -3.84
N PRO A 35 -23.61 -3.30 -3.81
CA PRO A 35 -22.62 -3.05 -2.77
C PRO A 35 -21.84 -1.74 -2.97
N GLU A 36 -21.92 -1.10 -4.14
CA GLU A 36 -21.07 0.05 -4.48
C GLU A 36 -21.28 1.27 -3.55
N PRO A 37 -22.52 1.67 -3.18
CA PRO A 37 -22.73 2.74 -2.22
C PRO A 37 -22.21 2.41 -0.82
N LEU A 38 -22.28 1.14 -0.42
CA LEU A 38 -21.73 0.68 0.87
C LEU A 38 -20.21 0.83 0.87
N TRP A 39 -19.53 0.36 -0.17
CA TRP A 39 -18.07 0.46 -0.23
C TRP A 39 -17.58 1.89 -0.28
N ALA A 40 -18.25 2.76 -1.03
CA ALA A 40 -17.90 4.18 -1.09
C ALA A 40 -18.04 4.88 0.27
N ASP A 41 -19.08 4.56 1.03
CA ASP A 41 -19.29 5.09 2.39
C ASP A 41 -18.27 4.52 3.38
N LEU A 42 -18.06 3.20 3.40
CA LEU A 42 -17.09 2.58 4.31
C LEU A 42 -15.65 3.04 4.04
N ALA A 43 -15.28 3.27 2.78
CA ALA A 43 -13.94 3.75 2.40
C ALA A 43 -13.64 5.17 2.91
N ARG A 44 -14.65 6.01 3.14
CA ARG A 44 -14.49 7.34 3.72
C ARG A 44 -14.43 7.32 5.24
N GLU A 45 -15.22 6.44 5.86
CA GLU A 45 -15.50 6.48 7.29
C GLU A 45 -14.60 5.55 8.12
N ILE A 46 -13.87 4.63 7.49
CA ILE A 46 -13.05 3.62 8.17
C ILE A 46 -11.61 3.71 7.67
N ALA A 47 -10.66 3.63 8.60
CA ALA A 47 -9.26 3.60 8.25
C ALA A 47 -8.94 2.45 7.28
N PRO A 48 -8.19 2.67 6.19
CA PRO A 48 -8.06 1.71 5.11
C PRO A 48 -7.59 0.31 5.54
N ARG A 49 -6.60 0.18 6.44
CA ARG A 49 -6.16 -1.15 6.91
C ARG A 49 -7.25 -1.84 7.73
N SER A 50 -7.97 -1.08 8.55
CA SER A 50 -9.07 -1.62 9.35
C SER A 50 -10.20 -2.13 8.45
N LEU A 51 -10.57 -1.37 7.41
CA LEU A 51 -11.55 -1.79 6.42
C LEU A 51 -11.06 -3.02 5.64
N ASN A 52 -9.80 -3.02 5.20
CA ASN A 52 -9.24 -4.14 4.44
C ASN A 52 -9.27 -5.45 5.24
N ALA A 53 -8.91 -5.40 6.52
CA ALA A 53 -9.00 -6.57 7.41
C ALA A 53 -10.46 -6.97 7.70
N ALA A 54 -11.31 -6.02 8.09
CA ALA A 54 -12.70 -6.29 8.46
C ALA A 54 -13.52 -6.84 7.30
N ALA A 55 -13.35 -6.31 6.09
CA ALA A 55 -14.07 -6.74 4.88
C ALA A 55 -13.31 -7.81 4.08
N SER A 56 -12.25 -8.38 4.64
CA SER A 56 -11.43 -9.43 4.03
C SER A 56 -10.96 -9.10 2.61
N MET A 57 -10.52 -7.86 2.37
CA MET A 57 -10.24 -7.30 1.04
C MET A 57 -8.91 -7.73 0.41
N LEU A 58 -8.33 -8.85 0.86
CA LEU A 58 -7.25 -9.54 0.15
C LEU A 58 -7.87 -10.51 -0.85
N GLU A 59 -7.55 -10.36 -2.12
CA GLU A 59 -7.95 -11.26 -3.20
C GLU A 59 -6.84 -12.26 -3.51
N ILE A 60 -7.25 -13.51 -3.71
CA ILE A 60 -6.43 -14.53 -4.35
C ILE A 60 -7.03 -14.73 -5.74
N LEU A 61 -6.34 -14.24 -6.76
CA LEU A 61 -6.83 -14.39 -8.13
C LEU A 61 -6.47 -15.77 -8.67
N PRO A 62 -7.42 -16.47 -9.34
CA PRO A 62 -7.20 -17.84 -9.81
C PRO A 62 -6.15 -17.93 -10.93
N GLY A 63 -5.95 -16.85 -11.71
CA GLY A 63 -4.97 -16.83 -12.78
C GLY A 63 -5.46 -17.50 -14.07
N GLU A 64 -6.77 -17.71 -14.19
CA GLU A 64 -7.39 -18.35 -15.35
C GLU A 64 -7.88 -17.31 -16.37
N GLY A 65 -7.90 -16.02 -16.00
CA GLY A 65 -8.40 -14.93 -16.84
C GLY A 65 -9.92 -14.91 -17.02
N ALA A 66 -10.64 -15.83 -16.36
CA ALA A 66 -12.10 -15.95 -16.42
C ALA A 66 -12.83 -14.73 -15.85
N GLY A 67 -12.16 -13.89 -15.06
CA GLY A 67 -12.72 -12.67 -14.50
C GLY A 67 -12.81 -11.50 -15.48
N TYR A 68 -12.15 -11.55 -16.64
CA TYR A 68 -12.08 -10.46 -17.60
C TYR A 68 -13.13 -10.56 -18.71
N ASP A 69 -13.83 -9.46 -18.98
CA ASP A 69 -14.73 -9.33 -20.12
C ASP A 69 -14.02 -8.63 -21.31
N PRO A 70 -13.62 -9.37 -22.37
CA PRO A 70 -12.96 -8.79 -23.53
C PRO A 70 -13.87 -7.89 -24.38
N ALA A 71 -15.21 -7.96 -24.21
CA ALA A 71 -16.14 -7.09 -24.91
C ALA A 71 -16.22 -5.68 -24.32
N ARG A 72 -15.66 -5.48 -23.11
CA ARG A 72 -15.64 -4.19 -22.40
C ARG A 72 -14.23 -3.81 -21.96
N PRO A 73 -13.26 -3.71 -22.89
CA PRO A 73 -11.87 -3.47 -22.54
C PRO A 73 -11.71 -2.13 -21.81
N LEU A 74 -10.82 -2.10 -20.81
CA LEU A 74 -10.43 -0.87 -20.12
C LEU A 74 -9.22 -0.27 -20.82
N ARG A 75 -9.18 1.06 -20.92
CA ARG A 75 -8.03 1.81 -21.46
C ARG A 75 -6.97 1.91 -20.36
N VAL A 76 -5.82 1.30 -20.58
CA VAL A 76 -4.76 1.22 -19.56
C VAL A 76 -3.54 2.03 -20.00
N VAL A 77 -3.00 2.82 -19.08
CA VAL A 77 -1.63 3.34 -19.16
C VAL A 77 -0.76 2.66 -18.12
N ALA A 78 0.38 2.13 -18.54
CA ALA A 78 1.38 1.56 -17.66
C ALA A 78 2.59 2.50 -17.58
N ILE A 79 2.89 2.98 -16.37
CA ILE A 79 4.01 3.86 -16.09
C ILE A 79 5.01 3.08 -15.26
N ALA A 80 6.22 2.90 -15.78
CA ALA A 80 7.28 2.21 -15.06
C ALA A 80 8.53 3.08 -14.93
N HIS A 81 9.01 3.29 -13.69
CA HIS A 81 10.29 3.96 -13.47
C HIS A 81 11.47 2.98 -13.51
N VAL A 82 12.29 3.05 -14.56
CA VAL A 82 13.43 2.17 -14.80
C VAL A 82 14.72 2.89 -14.44
N TYR A 83 15.13 2.75 -13.17
CA TYR A 83 16.43 3.21 -12.67
C TYR A 83 17.56 2.21 -12.97
N TYR A 84 17.23 0.92 -13.06
CA TYR A 84 18.12 -0.19 -13.41
C TYR A 84 17.80 -0.70 -14.83
N PRO A 85 18.50 -0.24 -15.90
CA PRO A 85 18.19 -0.59 -17.28
C PRO A 85 18.21 -2.10 -17.58
N GLU A 86 19.00 -2.89 -16.85
CA GLU A 86 19.05 -4.34 -16.96
C GLU A 86 17.72 -5.03 -16.57
N MET A 87 16.81 -4.33 -15.88
CA MET A 87 15.46 -4.82 -15.55
C MET A 87 14.41 -4.45 -16.59
N THR A 88 14.76 -3.71 -17.65
CA THR A 88 13.82 -3.28 -18.70
C THR A 88 13.08 -4.47 -19.29
N ALA A 89 13.80 -5.54 -19.60
CA ALA A 89 13.26 -6.76 -20.15
C ALA A 89 12.13 -7.35 -19.27
N GLU A 90 12.44 -7.58 -17.99
CA GLU A 90 11.46 -8.13 -17.04
C GLU A 90 10.25 -7.19 -16.90
N ILE A 91 10.46 -5.88 -16.78
CA ILE A 91 9.36 -4.93 -16.62
C ILE A 91 8.43 -4.93 -17.84
N VAL A 92 8.98 -4.91 -19.05
CA VAL A 92 8.18 -4.94 -20.28
C VAL A 92 7.43 -6.27 -20.40
N ASP A 93 8.06 -7.40 -20.09
CA ASP A 93 7.38 -8.71 -20.10
C ASP A 93 6.19 -8.74 -19.13
N ARG A 94 6.35 -8.16 -17.94
CA ARG A 94 5.27 -8.08 -16.94
C ARG A 94 4.12 -7.20 -17.39
N LEU A 95 4.41 -6.09 -18.08
CA LEU A 95 3.40 -5.18 -18.62
C LEU A 95 2.66 -5.80 -19.82
N ALA A 96 3.34 -6.59 -20.64
CA ALA A 96 2.75 -7.32 -21.76
C ALA A 96 1.72 -8.38 -21.33
N HIS A 97 1.68 -8.77 -20.05
CA HIS A 97 0.63 -9.62 -19.49
C HIS A 97 -0.74 -8.94 -19.41
N LEU A 98 -0.79 -7.61 -19.38
CA LEU A 98 -2.04 -6.87 -19.28
C LEU A 98 -2.93 -7.12 -20.52
N PRO A 99 -4.24 -7.37 -20.35
CA PRO A 99 -5.12 -7.60 -21.48
C PRO A 99 -5.40 -6.32 -22.28
N GLY A 100 -5.60 -6.49 -23.59
CA GLY A 100 -5.97 -5.39 -24.49
C GLY A 100 -4.78 -4.50 -24.89
N ARG A 101 -5.08 -3.32 -25.43
CA ARG A 101 -4.04 -2.35 -25.82
C ARG A 101 -3.64 -1.51 -24.60
N VAL A 102 -2.36 -1.51 -24.29
CA VAL A 102 -1.77 -0.73 -23.20
C VAL A 102 -0.84 0.33 -23.76
N ASN A 103 -0.94 1.57 -23.25
CA ASN A 103 0.07 2.59 -23.49
C ASN A 103 1.18 2.44 -22.43
N ILE A 104 2.41 2.16 -22.84
CA ILE A 104 3.53 1.95 -21.91
C ILE A 104 4.44 3.18 -21.93
N VAL A 105 4.70 3.72 -20.75
CA VAL A 105 5.61 4.85 -20.55
C VAL A 105 6.69 4.46 -19.55
N LEU A 106 7.92 4.36 -20.03
CA LEU A 106 9.10 4.11 -19.20
C LEU A 106 9.75 5.44 -18.85
N THR A 107 9.91 5.72 -17.56
CA THR A 107 10.69 6.88 -17.09
C THR A 107 12.06 6.44 -16.61
N THR A 108 13.08 7.29 -16.75
CA THR A 108 14.42 7.03 -16.22
C THR A 108 15.11 8.32 -15.76
N ALA A 109 16.26 8.18 -15.10
CA ALA A 109 16.96 9.27 -14.43
C ALA A 109 17.82 10.15 -15.36
N ASP A 110 18.27 9.63 -16.51
CA ASP A 110 19.16 10.34 -17.42
C ASP A 110 19.15 9.75 -18.84
N SER A 111 19.76 10.47 -19.79
CA SER A 111 19.85 10.10 -21.20
C SER A 111 20.70 8.86 -21.46
N HIS A 112 21.69 8.56 -20.63
CA HIS A 112 22.51 7.36 -20.78
C HIS A 112 21.68 6.10 -20.50
N ARG A 113 20.93 6.08 -19.39
CA ARG A 113 19.98 5.01 -19.08
C ARG A 113 18.89 4.90 -20.14
N ALA A 114 18.39 6.03 -20.64
CA ALA A 114 17.40 6.02 -21.73
C ALA A 114 17.95 5.33 -22.99
N GLY A 115 19.21 5.57 -23.36
CA GLY A 115 19.85 4.88 -24.49
C GLY A 115 19.97 3.36 -24.28
N LEU A 116 20.28 2.92 -23.05
CA LEU A 116 20.32 1.49 -22.70
C LEU A 116 18.94 0.84 -22.77
N ILE A 117 17.91 1.53 -22.28
CA ILE A 117 16.51 1.10 -22.36
C ILE A 117 16.08 0.99 -23.83
N ALA A 118 16.36 2.02 -24.64
CA ALA A 118 16.04 2.02 -26.08
C ALA A 118 16.72 0.86 -26.82
N THR A 119 17.99 0.59 -26.53
CA THR A 119 18.74 -0.54 -27.11
C THR A 119 18.06 -1.88 -26.78
N GLU A 120 17.61 -2.07 -25.54
CA GLU A 120 16.89 -3.28 -25.14
C GLU A 120 15.52 -3.41 -25.83
N LEU A 121 14.80 -2.30 -26.01
CA LEU A 121 13.52 -2.28 -26.73
C LEU A 121 13.70 -2.60 -28.22
N GLU A 122 14.74 -2.07 -28.86
CA GLU A 122 15.11 -2.39 -30.25
C GLU A 122 15.46 -3.87 -30.41
N ARG A 123 16.26 -4.42 -29.48
CA ARG A 123 16.62 -5.85 -29.45
C ARG A 123 15.40 -6.77 -29.36
N ARG A 124 14.32 -6.29 -28.75
CA ARG A 124 13.03 -7.00 -28.60
C ARG A 124 12.14 -6.89 -29.84
N GLY A 125 12.58 -6.21 -30.89
CA GLY A 125 11.83 -6.07 -32.14
C GLY A 125 10.92 -4.85 -32.20
N GLY A 126 11.12 -3.85 -31.33
CA GLY A 126 10.42 -2.55 -31.41
C GLY A 126 8.89 -2.63 -31.29
N GLY A 127 8.37 -3.64 -30.58
CA GLY A 127 7.03 -4.18 -30.78
C GLY A 127 5.85 -3.55 -30.04
N GLU A 128 6.02 -2.49 -29.24
CA GLU A 128 4.91 -1.83 -28.55
C GLU A 128 5.12 -0.30 -28.59
N ASP A 129 4.03 0.47 -28.56
CA ASP A 129 4.03 1.93 -28.40
C ASP A 129 4.60 2.29 -27.00
N VAL A 130 5.90 2.07 -26.82
CA VAL A 130 6.64 2.34 -25.57
C VAL A 130 7.28 3.72 -25.68
N GLU A 131 6.79 4.65 -24.88
CA GLU A 131 7.40 5.96 -24.74
C GLU A 131 8.50 5.91 -23.67
N VAL A 132 9.72 6.40 -23.99
CA VAL A 132 10.80 6.54 -23.00
C VAL A 132 10.97 8.02 -22.65
N ARG A 133 10.81 8.35 -21.36
CA ARG A 133 10.96 9.70 -20.82
C ARG A 133 12.16 9.78 -19.88
N VAL A 134 12.93 10.86 -19.98
CA VAL A 134 13.97 11.21 -19.00
C VAL A 134 13.37 12.22 -18.02
N ALA A 135 13.36 11.88 -16.73
CA ALA A 135 12.94 12.81 -15.69
C ALA A 135 13.96 13.95 -15.55
N GLU A 136 13.50 15.18 -15.31
CA GLU A 136 14.41 16.34 -15.18
C GLU A 136 15.30 16.24 -13.93
N SER A 137 14.85 15.53 -12.90
CA SER A 137 15.61 15.17 -11.71
C SER A 137 15.23 13.77 -11.22
N ASN A 138 16.19 13.08 -10.61
CA ASN A 138 15.99 11.82 -9.91
C ASN A 138 15.66 11.99 -8.42
N ASP A 139 15.60 13.23 -7.93
CA ASP A 139 15.09 13.52 -6.59
C ASP A 139 13.65 13.05 -6.48
N GLY A 140 13.33 12.31 -5.42
CA GLY A 140 12.02 11.67 -5.26
C GLY A 140 11.87 10.33 -5.99
N ARG A 141 12.85 9.92 -6.80
CA ARG A 141 12.93 8.60 -7.46
C ARG A 141 11.64 8.27 -8.23
N ASP A 142 11.05 7.09 -8.00
CA ASP A 142 9.84 6.65 -8.69
C ASP A 142 8.62 7.54 -8.39
N GLN A 143 8.58 8.22 -7.23
CA GLN A 143 7.43 9.05 -6.84
C GLN A 143 7.37 10.33 -7.68
N SER A 144 8.49 11.04 -7.80
CA SER A 144 8.54 12.26 -8.62
C SER A 144 8.48 11.93 -10.12
N ALA A 145 9.10 10.83 -10.55
CA ALA A 145 8.97 10.36 -11.93
C ALA A 145 7.51 10.09 -12.31
N PHE A 146 6.75 9.44 -11.41
CA PHE A 146 5.32 9.22 -11.60
C PHE A 146 4.51 10.54 -11.54
N LEU A 147 4.63 11.31 -10.46
CA LEU A 147 3.76 12.46 -10.18
C LEU A 147 4.09 13.72 -10.99
N ILE A 148 5.34 13.86 -11.48
CA ILE A 148 5.82 15.03 -12.20
C ILE A 148 6.08 14.69 -13.66
N ALA A 149 6.97 13.74 -13.97
CA ALA A 149 7.35 13.44 -15.36
C ALA A 149 6.21 12.81 -16.19
N CYS A 150 5.19 12.25 -15.53
CA CYS A 150 3.99 11.70 -16.16
C CYS A 150 2.71 12.49 -15.80
N ARG A 151 2.82 13.73 -15.31
CA ARG A 151 1.67 14.55 -14.91
C ARG A 151 0.63 14.72 -16.01
N ASP A 152 1.08 14.96 -17.24
CA ASP A 152 0.22 15.06 -18.43
C ASP A 152 -0.64 13.81 -18.61
N LEU A 153 -0.07 12.61 -18.39
CA LEU A 153 -0.79 11.34 -18.49
C LEU A 153 -1.78 11.15 -17.33
N LEU A 154 -1.34 11.46 -16.10
CA LEU A 154 -2.14 11.26 -14.89
C LEU A 154 -3.31 12.25 -14.76
N ARG A 155 -3.19 13.43 -15.38
CA ARG A 155 -4.27 14.44 -15.43
C ARG A 155 -5.23 14.23 -16.60
N ARG A 156 -4.85 13.43 -17.61
CA ARG A 156 -5.80 13.03 -18.64
C ARG A 156 -6.93 12.20 -18.02
N ARG A 157 -8.09 12.25 -18.67
CA ARG A 157 -9.32 11.53 -18.29
C ARG A 157 -9.70 10.47 -19.32
N ASP A 158 -8.71 9.98 -20.06
CA ASP A 158 -8.89 9.02 -21.15
C ASP A 158 -8.33 7.63 -20.85
N TYR A 159 -7.78 7.42 -19.66
CA TYR A 159 -7.46 6.10 -19.14
C TYR A 159 -8.45 5.71 -18.06
N ASP A 160 -8.87 4.46 -18.08
CA ASP A 160 -9.72 3.88 -17.04
C ASP A 160 -8.86 3.32 -15.90
N LEU A 161 -7.61 2.91 -16.20
CA LEU A 161 -6.64 2.41 -15.23
C LEU A 161 -5.22 2.95 -15.49
N VAL A 162 -4.49 3.16 -14.40
CA VAL A 162 -3.04 3.37 -14.38
C VAL A 162 -2.36 2.22 -13.64
N VAL A 163 -1.35 1.63 -14.28
CA VAL A 163 -0.45 0.65 -13.67
C VAL A 163 0.85 1.36 -13.34
N LYS A 164 1.28 1.33 -12.08
CA LYS A 164 2.56 1.88 -11.63
C LYS A 164 3.51 0.74 -11.28
N LEU A 165 4.66 0.69 -11.96
CA LEU A 165 5.77 -0.21 -11.62
C LEU A 165 7.08 0.59 -11.46
N HIS A 166 8.12 -0.07 -10.94
CA HIS A 166 9.48 0.46 -11.03
C HIS A 166 10.51 -0.66 -10.99
N SER A 167 11.73 -0.39 -11.47
CA SER A 167 12.85 -1.30 -11.27
C SER A 167 13.21 -1.35 -9.78
N LYS A 168 13.20 -2.53 -9.17
CA LYS A 168 13.38 -2.69 -7.74
C LYS A 168 14.62 -3.53 -7.44
N LYS A 169 15.62 -2.89 -6.85
CA LYS A 169 16.74 -3.55 -6.17
C LYS A 169 16.87 -2.94 -4.78
N THR A 170 17.23 -3.79 -3.82
CA THR A 170 17.47 -3.36 -2.43
C THR A 170 18.90 -3.71 -2.04
N PRO A 171 19.92 -3.03 -2.60
CA PRO A 171 21.33 -3.37 -2.39
C PRO A 171 21.80 -3.22 -0.94
N GLN A 172 21.08 -2.42 -0.14
CA GLN A 172 21.32 -2.26 1.29
C GLN A 172 20.86 -3.47 2.12
N ASP A 173 19.99 -4.31 1.56
CA ASP A 173 19.49 -5.51 2.22
C ASP A 173 20.29 -6.73 1.81
N GLY A 174 20.20 -7.81 2.59
CA GLY A 174 20.76 -9.10 2.20
C GLY A 174 20.19 -9.58 0.87
N TYR A 175 21.02 -10.20 0.02
CA TYR A 175 20.66 -10.61 -1.34
C TYR A 175 19.34 -11.39 -1.44
N ALA A 176 19.10 -12.34 -0.53
CA ALA A 176 17.85 -13.11 -0.49
C ALA A 176 16.64 -12.26 -0.10
N VAL A 177 16.81 -11.34 0.86
CA VAL A 177 15.75 -10.46 1.39
C VAL A 177 15.30 -9.47 0.33
N GLY A 178 16.23 -8.74 -0.29
CA GLY A 178 15.90 -7.79 -1.35
C GLY A 178 15.27 -8.45 -2.58
N ARG A 179 15.76 -9.64 -2.96
CA ARG A 179 15.19 -10.46 -4.04
C ARG A 179 13.76 -10.91 -3.73
N HIS A 180 13.51 -11.34 -2.48
CA HIS A 180 12.19 -11.75 -2.05
C HIS A 180 11.20 -10.59 -2.14
N PHE A 181 11.59 -9.38 -1.69
CA PHE A 181 10.71 -8.22 -1.79
C PHE A 181 10.40 -7.85 -3.24
N ALA A 182 11.41 -7.83 -4.12
CA ALA A 182 11.18 -7.55 -5.54
C ALA A 182 10.20 -8.56 -6.17
N ARG A 183 10.42 -9.86 -5.95
CA ARG A 183 9.53 -10.92 -6.43
C ARG A 183 8.12 -10.79 -5.86
N GLN A 184 8.00 -10.54 -4.56
CA GLN A 184 6.71 -10.37 -3.90
C GLN A 184 5.90 -9.21 -4.47
N GLN A 185 6.54 -8.16 -5.00
CA GLN A 185 5.84 -7.08 -5.69
C GLN A 185 5.39 -7.49 -7.09
N PHE A 186 6.29 -7.99 -7.93
CA PHE A 186 5.95 -8.36 -9.31
C PHE A 186 5.02 -9.58 -9.40
N ASP A 187 5.32 -10.63 -8.64
CA ASP A 187 4.63 -11.93 -8.73
C ASP A 187 3.23 -11.88 -8.12
N ASN A 188 2.92 -10.91 -7.25
CA ASN A 188 1.56 -10.73 -6.75
C ASN A 188 0.73 -9.74 -7.58
N LEU A 189 1.36 -8.93 -8.43
CA LEU A 189 0.66 -7.91 -9.21
C LEU A 189 0.47 -8.33 -10.66
N LEU A 190 1.53 -8.77 -11.34
CA LEU A 190 1.54 -9.14 -12.77
C LEU A 190 2.43 -10.39 -13.03
N PRO A 191 2.14 -11.56 -12.41
CA PRO A 191 2.93 -12.77 -12.62
C PRO A 191 2.80 -13.33 -14.04
N ASP A 192 1.60 -13.28 -14.61
CA ASP A 192 1.22 -13.85 -15.90
C ASP A 192 -0.05 -13.18 -16.45
N ALA A 193 -0.41 -13.51 -17.70
CA ALA A 193 -1.54 -12.90 -18.41
C ALA A 193 -2.92 -13.26 -17.81
N GLY A 194 -3.07 -14.47 -17.26
CA GLY A 194 -4.33 -14.89 -16.65
C GLY A 194 -4.62 -14.12 -15.36
N HIS A 195 -3.61 -13.95 -14.52
CA HIS A 195 -3.71 -13.12 -13.31
C HIS A 195 -3.95 -11.65 -13.64
N ALA A 196 -3.22 -11.10 -14.63
CA ALA A 196 -3.40 -9.73 -15.07
C ALA A 196 -4.82 -9.49 -15.61
N ALA A 197 -5.37 -10.44 -16.37
CA ALA A 197 -6.76 -10.39 -16.81
C ALA A 197 -7.74 -10.43 -15.64
N ASP A 198 -7.58 -11.34 -14.68
CA ASP A 198 -8.43 -11.39 -13.48
C ASP A 198 -8.38 -10.09 -12.66
N LEU A 199 -7.21 -9.47 -12.57
CA LEU A 199 -6.99 -8.19 -11.88
C LEU A 199 -7.75 -7.07 -12.58
N VAL A 200 -7.61 -6.93 -13.91
CA VAL A 200 -8.38 -5.94 -14.69
C VAL A 200 -9.88 -6.24 -14.59
N GLY A 201 -10.26 -7.51 -14.56
CA GLY A 201 -11.62 -7.98 -14.34
C GLY A 201 -12.22 -7.52 -13.00
N LEU A 202 -11.42 -7.42 -11.93
CA LEU A 202 -11.90 -6.82 -10.66
C LEU A 202 -12.38 -5.39 -10.88
N PHE A 203 -11.64 -4.57 -11.62
CA PHE A 203 -12.04 -3.19 -11.94
C PHE A 203 -13.22 -3.12 -12.89
N GLN A 204 -13.43 -4.09 -13.78
CA GLN A 204 -14.64 -4.14 -14.61
C GLN A 204 -15.89 -4.43 -13.78
N ARG A 205 -15.77 -5.26 -12.73
CA ARG A 205 -16.88 -5.64 -11.85
C ARG A 205 -17.19 -4.62 -10.76
N GLU A 206 -16.19 -3.87 -10.30
CA GLU A 206 -16.30 -2.99 -9.13
C GLU A 206 -15.98 -1.53 -9.52
N PRO A 207 -17.00 -0.74 -9.90
CA PRO A 207 -16.83 0.68 -10.21
C PRO A 207 -16.12 1.50 -9.11
N ARG A 208 -16.32 1.17 -7.83
CA ARG A 208 -15.70 1.85 -6.67
C ARG A 208 -14.38 1.25 -6.22
N LEU A 209 -13.87 0.19 -6.89
CA LEU A 209 -12.50 -0.25 -6.67
C LEU A 209 -11.54 0.79 -7.25
N GLY A 210 -10.79 1.48 -6.39
CA GLY A 210 -9.87 2.54 -6.82
C GLY A 210 -8.42 2.12 -6.89
N LEU A 211 -8.01 1.13 -6.10
CA LEU A 211 -6.60 0.81 -5.91
C LEU A 211 -6.41 -0.66 -5.55
N VAL A 212 -5.44 -1.31 -6.19
CA VAL A 212 -5.04 -2.71 -5.99
C VAL A 212 -3.52 -2.80 -5.92
N PHE A 213 -2.98 -3.47 -4.90
CA PHE A 213 -1.54 -3.71 -4.77
C PHE A 213 -1.20 -4.97 -3.95
N PRO A 214 0.06 -5.45 -3.96
CA PRO A 214 0.47 -6.61 -3.18
C PRO A 214 0.30 -6.41 -1.67
N PRO A 215 0.06 -7.46 -0.86
CA PRO A 215 -0.04 -7.33 0.59
C PRO A 215 1.27 -6.78 1.20
N MET A 216 1.18 -6.32 2.44
CA MET A 216 2.33 -5.83 3.21
C MET A 216 3.43 -6.90 3.27
N ILE A 217 4.66 -6.50 2.94
CA ILE A 217 5.83 -7.35 3.07
C ILE A 217 6.17 -7.61 4.55
N HIS A 218 6.33 -8.88 4.93
CA HIS A 218 6.73 -9.29 6.29
C HIS A 218 7.89 -10.30 6.31
N ILE A 219 8.04 -11.14 5.29
CA ILE A 219 9.13 -12.11 5.23
C ILE A 219 10.45 -11.36 4.99
N GLY A 220 11.36 -11.42 5.98
CA GLY A 220 12.63 -10.72 5.93
C GLY A 220 12.56 -9.22 6.27
N TYR A 221 11.39 -8.71 6.65
CA TYR A 221 11.18 -7.29 6.96
C TYR A 221 10.36 -7.10 8.23
N ASN A 222 10.77 -6.17 9.09
CA ASN A 222 10.06 -5.85 10.33
C ASN A 222 8.96 -4.78 10.13
N THR A 223 8.14 -4.95 9.10
CA THR A 223 7.11 -3.97 8.71
C THR A 223 5.86 -4.08 9.59
N LEU A 224 5.43 -5.30 9.93
CA LEU A 224 4.25 -5.53 10.76
C LEU A 224 4.41 -4.86 12.13
N GLY A 225 3.40 -4.09 12.54
CA GLY A 225 3.43 -3.37 13.83
C GLY A 225 4.21 -2.05 13.83
N HIS A 226 4.97 -1.73 12.78
CA HIS A 226 5.92 -0.60 12.78
C HIS A 226 5.87 0.25 11.51
N ALA A 227 4.93 0.00 10.59
CA ALA A 227 5.05 0.44 9.21
C ALA A 227 4.91 1.96 8.98
N TRP A 228 4.50 2.70 10.01
CA TRP A 228 4.59 4.15 10.02
C TRP A 228 6.04 4.66 10.12
N TRP A 229 6.89 4.04 10.94
CA TRP A 229 8.21 4.57 11.33
C TRP A 229 8.19 6.09 11.55
N ALA A 230 9.06 6.88 10.89
CA ALA A 230 9.09 8.34 10.99
C ALA A 230 8.07 9.06 10.10
N ASN A 231 7.23 8.33 9.35
CA ASN A 231 6.35 8.90 8.33
C ASN A 231 4.99 9.37 8.85
N ARG A 232 4.57 8.99 10.06
CA ARG A 232 3.21 9.30 10.55
C ARG A 232 2.93 10.79 10.64
N GLU A 233 3.78 11.54 11.34
CA GLU A 233 3.55 12.97 11.57
C GLU A 233 3.65 13.80 10.26
N PRO A 234 4.65 13.57 9.38
CA PRO A 234 4.64 14.17 8.05
C PRO A 234 3.43 13.77 7.19
N PHE A 235 2.97 12.51 7.30
CA PHE A 235 1.79 12.02 6.61
C PHE A 235 0.52 12.74 7.06
N GLU A 236 0.30 12.91 8.36
CA GLU A 236 -0.85 13.61 8.92
C GLU A 236 -0.94 15.04 8.39
N ARG A 237 0.19 15.78 8.36
CA ARG A 237 0.26 17.12 7.77
C ARG A 237 -0.05 17.13 6.28
N LEU A 238 0.49 16.16 5.53
CA LEU A 238 0.27 16.09 4.09
C LEU A 238 -1.19 15.75 3.78
N ALA A 239 -1.78 14.79 4.49
CA ALA A 239 -3.18 14.44 4.38
C ALA A 239 -4.09 15.66 4.62
N GLU A 240 -3.82 16.44 5.68
CA GLU A 240 -4.54 17.69 5.96
C GLU A 240 -4.41 18.70 4.81
N SER A 241 -3.21 18.91 4.28
CA SER A 241 -2.99 19.84 3.15
C SER A 241 -3.70 19.43 1.86
N LEU A 242 -3.95 18.13 1.67
CA LEU A 242 -4.66 17.57 0.52
C LEU A 242 -6.16 17.40 0.77
N GLY A 243 -6.65 17.80 1.95
CA GLY A 243 -8.07 17.68 2.33
C GLY A 243 -8.53 16.23 2.52
N ILE A 244 -7.65 15.35 2.99
CA ILE A 244 -7.96 13.94 3.27
C ILE A 244 -8.37 13.82 4.74
N HIS A 245 -9.63 13.43 4.97
CA HIS A 245 -10.26 13.29 6.29
C HIS A 245 -10.53 11.84 6.69
N VAL A 246 -10.29 10.89 5.78
CA VAL A 246 -10.34 9.45 6.10
C VAL A 246 -9.56 9.16 7.38
N PRO A 247 -10.11 8.38 8.34
CA PRO A 247 -9.39 8.03 9.55
C PRO A 247 -8.03 7.39 9.27
N ILE A 248 -7.01 7.83 10.01
CA ILE A 248 -5.64 7.36 9.83
C ILE A 248 -5.41 6.08 10.63
N ASP A 249 -4.85 5.05 10.00
CA ASP A 249 -4.58 3.77 10.68
C ASP A 249 -3.62 3.97 11.86
N ASP A 250 -3.92 3.33 12.99
CA ASP A 250 -3.20 3.57 14.25
C ASP A 250 -1.75 3.00 14.22
N VAL A 251 -1.59 1.74 13.80
CA VAL A 251 -0.32 1.02 13.94
C VAL A 251 0.48 0.99 12.65
N SER A 252 -0.16 0.59 11.55
CA SER A 252 0.49 0.47 10.24
C SER A 252 -0.50 0.93 9.17
N PRO A 253 -0.09 1.75 8.19
CA PRO A 253 -0.99 2.14 7.11
C PRO A 253 -1.27 0.96 6.17
N LEU A 254 -2.41 1.00 5.49
CA LEU A 254 -2.59 0.25 4.24
C LEU A 254 -1.91 1.02 3.11
N ALA A 255 -0.78 0.51 2.62
CA ALA A 255 0.03 1.20 1.63
C ALA A 255 0.77 0.22 0.71
N PRO A 256 1.04 0.59 -0.55
CA PRO A 256 1.92 -0.15 -1.45
C PRO A 256 3.39 0.11 -1.06
N PHE A 257 3.93 -0.60 -0.06
CA PHE A 257 5.33 -0.43 0.42
C PHE A 257 6.42 -0.70 -0.63
N GLY A 258 6.07 -1.29 -1.76
CA GLY A 258 6.95 -1.41 -2.92
C GLY A 258 6.65 -0.39 -4.01
N SER A 259 5.77 0.59 -3.77
CA SER A 259 5.37 1.63 -4.71
C SER A 259 4.85 1.11 -6.07
N MET A 260 4.29 -0.10 -6.08
CA MET A 260 3.69 -0.73 -7.26
C MET A 260 2.22 -1.02 -7.02
N PHE A 261 1.38 -0.62 -7.96
CA PHE A 261 -0.07 -0.75 -7.83
C PHE A 261 -0.77 -0.61 -9.18
N VAL A 262 -2.04 -1.03 -9.23
CA VAL A 262 -2.99 -0.67 -10.29
C VAL A 262 -4.07 0.20 -9.66
N ALA A 263 -4.43 1.31 -10.30
CA ALA A 263 -5.40 2.25 -9.76
C ALA A 263 -6.30 2.83 -10.84
N ARG A 264 -7.47 3.29 -10.44
CA ARG A 264 -8.23 4.27 -11.23
C ARG A 264 -7.56 5.63 -11.12
N PRO A 265 -7.35 6.37 -12.22
CA PRO A 265 -6.80 7.72 -12.15
C PRO A 265 -7.59 8.64 -11.20
N GLU A 266 -8.92 8.50 -11.16
CA GLU A 266 -9.79 9.26 -10.27
C GLU A 266 -9.48 9.02 -8.80
N ALA A 267 -9.11 7.79 -8.40
CA ALA A 267 -8.81 7.45 -7.01
C ALA A 267 -7.50 8.10 -6.53
N LEU A 268 -6.61 8.48 -7.45
CA LEU A 268 -5.34 9.13 -7.16
C LEU A 268 -5.40 10.66 -7.30
N ARG A 269 -6.56 11.22 -7.64
CA ARG A 269 -6.69 12.61 -8.08
C ARG A 269 -6.15 13.63 -7.07
N LEU A 270 -6.36 13.41 -5.77
CA LEU A 270 -5.81 14.29 -4.72
C LEU A 270 -4.28 14.35 -4.74
N MET A 271 -3.62 13.27 -5.17
CA MET A 271 -2.17 13.21 -5.32
C MET A 271 -1.71 13.77 -6.67
N THR A 272 -2.43 13.49 -7.76
CA THR A 272 -1.98 13.81 -9.13
C THR A 272 -2.34 15.24 -9.58
N GLU A 273 -3.33 15.87 -8.94
CA GLU A 273 -3.69 17.27 -9.20
C GLU A 273 -2.90 18.27 -8.37
N HIS A 274 -2.26 17.84 -7.29
CA HIS A 274 -1.33 18.68 -6.56
C HIS A 274 -0.10 19.01 -7.45
N ASP A 275 0.29 20.28 -7.49
CA ASP A 275 1.39 20.76 -8.33
C ASP A 275 2.75 20.56 -7.65
N TRP A 276 3.17 19.29 -7.55
CA TRP A 276 4.51 18.94 -7.05
C TRP A 276 5.62 19.55 -7.91
N SER A 277 6.77 19.79 -7.31
CA SER A 277 8.00 20.19 -7.99
C SER A 277 9.15 19.28 -7.57
N TYR A 278 10.18 19.15 -8.41
CA TYR A 278 11.36 18.36 -8.03
C TYR A 278 12.06 18.93 -6.79
N ALA A 279 11.94 20.24 -6.54
CA ALA A 279 12.49 20.90 -5.36
C ALA A 279 11.87 20.39 -4.05
N ASP A 280 10.61 19.95 -4.07
CA ASP A 280 9.91 19.38 -2.90
C ASP A 280 10.52 18.04 -2.47
N PHE A 281 11.21 17.35 -3.38
CA PHE A 281 11.86 16.08 -3.15
C PHE A 281 13.36 16.19 -2.88
N GLY A 282 13.94 17.39 -2.99
CA GLY A 282 15.37 17.63 -2.83
C GLY A 282 15.80 17.93 -1.38
N GLY A 283 17.09 18.23 -1.21
CA GLY A 283 17.66 18.68 0.06
C GLY A 283 18.22 17.58 0.97
N ALA A 284 18.71 17.98 2.15
CA ALA A 284 19.48 17.12 3.06
C ALA A 284 18.70 15.92 3.63
N GLU A 285 17.37 16.00 3.62
CA GLU A 285 16.46 14.98 4.19
C GLU A 285 15.75 14.14 3.12
N ALA A 286 16.00 14.39 1.82
CA ALA A 286 15.32 13.79 0.67
C ALA A 286 15.24 12.25 0.69
N TYR A 287 16.27 11.60 1.26
CA TYR A 287 16.45 10.15 1.21
C TYR A 287 16.31 9.45 2.57
N ARG A 288 15.82 10.15 3.59
CA ARG A 288 15.60 9.58 4.92
C ARG A 288 14.17 9.07 5.08
N ASP A 289 13.97 8.15 6.01
CA ASP A 289 12.62 7.76 6.44
C ASP A 289 11.86 9.00 6.96
N GLY A 290 10.60 9.16 6.56
CA GLY A 290 9.83 10.39 6.80
C GLY A 290 9.97 11.47 5.72
N SER A 291 10.78 11.27 4.67
CA SER A 291 10.83 12.19 3.52
C SER A 291 9.53 12.18 2.71
N LEU A 292 9.32 13.21 1.90
CA LEU A 292 8.10 13.35 1.08
C LEU A 292 7.83 12.13 0.21
N ALA A 293 8.86 11.53 -0.40
CA ALA A 293 8.70 10.32 -1.22
C ALA A 293 8.16 9.13 -0.41
N HIS A 294 8.69 8.89 0.79
CA HIS A 294 8.19 7.81 1.66
C HIS A 294 6.80 8.07 2.22
N VAL A 295 6.45 9.34 2.44
CA VAL A 295 5.11 9.75 2.86
C VAL A 295 4.10 9.54 1.73
N LEU A 296 4.45 9.96 0.51
CA LEU A 296 3.61 9.77 -0.68
C LEU A 296 3.40 8.31 -1.02
N GLU A 297 4.36 7.42 -0.74
CA GLU A 297 4.18 5.96 -0.86
C GLU A 297 3.03 5.44 0.03
N ARG A 298 2.80 6.08 1.19
CA ARG A 298 1.78 5.66 2.18
C ARG A 298 0.39 6.22 1.93
N LEU A 299 0.27 7.19 1.03
CA LEU A 299 -0.93 7.99 0.78
C LEU A 299 -2.02 7.37 -0.11
N PRO A 300 -1.74 6.51 -1.12
CA PRO A 300 -2.71 6.16 -2.14
C PRO A 300 -4.05 5.63 -1.63
N ALA A 301 -4.04 4.74 -0.63
CA ALA A 301 -5.27 4.16 -0.09
C ALA A 301 -6.17 5.18 0.62
N TYR A 302 -5.58 6.22 1.21
CA TYR A 302 -6.31 7.29 1.90
C TYR A 302 -6.88 8.31 0.92
N ALA A 303 -6.10 8.68 -0.10
CA ALA A 303 -6.59 9.51 -1.19
C ALA A 303 -7.76 8.84 -1.93
N ALA A 304 -7.65 7.53 -2.19
CA ALA A 304 -8.74 6.73 -2.77
C ALA A 304 -9.98 6.74 -1.85
N GLY A 305 -9.78 6.48 -0.55
CA GLY A 305 -10.85 6.47 0.45
C GLY A 305 -11.62 7.79 0.53
N GLU A 306 -10.92 8.93 0.53
CA GLU A 306 -11.53 10.27 0.60
C GLU A 306 -12.49 10.47 -0.58
N LEU A 307 -12.07 10.03 -1.76
CA LEU A 307 -12.85 10.11 -2.99
C LEU A 307 -13.95 9.05 -3.09
N GLY A 308 -14.09 8.17 -2.09
CA GLY A 308 -15.11 7.12 -2.01
C GLY A 308 -14.76 5.88 -2.84
N PHE A 309 -13.47 5.61 -3.03
CA PHE A 309 -12.99 4.38 -3.65
C PHE A 309 -12.37 3.45 -2.61
N HIS A 310 -12.74 2.17 -2.62
CA HIS A 310 -12.10 1.18 -1.75
C HIS A 310 -10.80 0.64 -2.35
N THR A 311 -9.97 0.08 -1.47
CA THR A 311 -8.67 -0.50 -1.80
C THR A 311 -8.68 -2.00 -1.53
N ARG A 312 -8.19 -2.80 -2.47
CA ARG A 312 -7.94 -4.24 -2.27
C ARG A 312 -6.45 -4.53 -2.30
N THR A 313 -6.08 -5.61 -1.62
CA THR A 313 -4.76 -6.23 -1.82
C THR A 313 -4.92 -7.48 -2.67
N VAL A 314 -3.88 -7.87 -3.40
CA VAL A 314 -3.90 -9.06 -4.25
C VAL A 314 -2.68 -9.93 -4.00
N ALA A 315 -2.86 -11.24 -3.97
CA ALA A 315 -1.79 -12.21 -3.87
C ALA A 315 -2.02 -13.37 -4.84
N THR A 316 -0.93 -14.05 -5.20
CA THR A 316 -1.02 -15.37 -5.84
C THR A 316 -1.19 -16.47 -4.81
N PRO A 317 -1.81 -17.62 -5.18
CA PRO A 317 -1.87 -18.79 -4.32
C PRO A 317 -0.49 -19.19 -3.78
N ARG A 318 0.52 -19.26 -4.66
CA ARG A 318 1.90 -19.63 -4.32
C ARG A 318 2.54 -18.70 -3.28
N TYR A 319 2.34 -17.38 -3.40
CA TYR A 319 2.85 -16.46 -2.39
C TYR A 319 2.12 -16.65 -1.06
N LEU A 320 0.80 -16.84 -1.10
CA LEU A 320 0.01 -16.99 0.12
C LEU A 320 0.32 -18.28 0.88
N GLU A 321 0.59 -19.40 0.20
CA GLU A 321 1.04 -20.66 0.82
C GLU A 321 2.26 -20.44 1.75
N VAL A 322 3.25 -19.69 1.26
CA VAL A 322 4.47 -19.37 2.02
C VAL A 322 4.21 -18.29 3.08
N SER A 323 3.49 -17.24 2.69
CA SER A 323 3.19 -16.08 3.54
C SER A 323 2.36 -16.49 4.76
N HIS A 324 1.29 -17.26 4.56
CA HIS A 324 0.39 -17.70 5.61
C HIS A 324 1.10 -18.54 6.65
N THR A 325 1.84 -19.57 6.22
CA THR A 325 2.60 -20.45 7.12
C THR A 325 3.62 -19.67 7.94
N SER A 326 4.33 -18.72 7.31
CA SER A 326 5.29 -17.87 8.03
C SER A 326 4.61 -16.93 9.02
N LEU A 327 3.46 -16.34 8.67
CA LEU A 327 2.71 -15.43 9.54
C LEU A 327 2.13 -16.18 10.73
N GLU A 328 1.50 -17.32 10.49
CA GLU A 328 0.86 -18.16 11.51
C GLU A 328 1.89 -18.60 12.55
N TYR A 329 3.00 -19.21 12.14
CA TYR A 329 4.07 -19.59 13.05
C TYR A 329 4.64 -18.41 13.84
N THR A 330 4.87 -17.27 13.17
CA THR A 330 5.39 -16.07 13.86
C THR A 330 4.42 -15.55 14.90
N LEU A 331 3.12 -15.51 14.57
CA LEU A 331 2.07 -15.07 15.49
C LEU A 331 1.94 -16.04 16.67
N ASP A 332 1.99 -17.36 16.43
CA ASP A 332 1.98 -18.38 17.48
C ASP A 332 3.12 -18.17 18.48
N ARG A 333 4.36 -17.97 17.98
CA ARG A 333 5.52 -17.66 18.83
C ARG A 333 5.38 -16.35 19.61
N MET A 334 4.73 -15.33 19.04
CA MET A 334 4.47 -14.06 19.73
C MET A 334 3.36 -14.18 20.78
N ALA A 335 2.37 -15.03 20.53
CA ALA A 335 1.20 -15.24 21.38
C ALA A 335 1.46 -16.23 22.53
N GLU A 336 2.50 -17.07 22.45
CA GLU A 336 2.83 -18.16 23.39
C GLU A 336 2.69 -17.79 24.89
N TYR A 337 3.05 -16.56 25.28
CA TYR A 337 3.02 -16.10 26.67
C TYR A 337 1.92 -15.08 26.98
N LEU A 338 1.01 -14.84 26.04
CA LEU A 338 -0.05 -13.83 26.17
C LEU A 338 -1.39 -14.50 26.47
N PRO A 339 -2.05 -14.14 27.58
CA PRO A 339 -3.33 -14.75 27.93
C PRO A 339 -4.46 -14.22 27.03
N GLY A 340 -5.47 -15.08 26.81
CA GLY A 340 -6.69 -14.72 26.10
C GLY A 340 -6.56 -14.78 24.58
N ASP A 341 -7.59 -14.27 23.90
CA ASP A 341 -7.66 -14.22 22.43
C ASP A 341 -6.96 -12.97 21.86
N ALA A 342 -6.95 -12.83 20.53
CA ALA A 342 -6.29 -11.70 19.85
C ALA A 342 -6.77 -10.32 20.34
N TRP A 343 -8.03 -10.19 20.74
CA TRP A 343 -8.55 -8.95 21.33
C TRP A 343 -7.92 -8.69 22.71
N ASP A 344 -7.89 -9.70 23.57
CA ASP A 344 -7.31 -9.59 24.91
C ASP A 344 -5.81 -9.29 24.84
N GLN A 345 -5.09 -10.02 23.98
CA GLN A 345 -3.65 -9.87 23.75
C GLN A 345 -3.30 -8.48 23.22
N ALA A 346 -4.01 -8.00 22.20
CA ALA A 346 -3.76 -6.67 21.63
C ALA A 346 -4.13 -5.54 22.61
N THR A 347 -5.19 -5.70 23.40
CA THR A 347 -5.57 -4.74 24.45
C THR A 347 -4.51 -4.70 25.57
N MET A 348 -4.01 -5.86 25.98
CA MET A 348 -2.92 -5.97 26.95
C MET A 348 -1.66 -5.28 26.43
N MET A 349 -1.25 -5.56 25.19
CA MET A 349 -0.06 -4.97 24.58
C MET A 349 -0.15 -3.45 24.43
N ARG A 350 -1.33 -2.92 24.09
CA ARG A 350 -1.58 -1.47 24.08
C ARG A 350 -1.41 -0.84 25.46
N THR A 351 -1.84 -1.53 26.52
CA THR A 351 -1.73 -1.07 27.90
C THR A 351 -0.27 -1.10 28.40
N VAL A 352 0.45 -2.16 28.06
CA VAL A 352 1.89 -2.32 28.33
C VAL A 352 2.70 -1.23 27.61
N GLY A 353 2.36 -0.96 26.35
CA GLY A 353 3.07 -0.05 25.45
C GLY A 353 4.47 -0.54 25.09
N SER A 354 5.30 0.33 24.51
CA SER A 354 6.69 -0.05 24.17
C SER A 354 7.49 -0.45 25.42
N ILE A 355 8.13 -1.63 25.35
CA ILE A 355 8.93 -2.25 26.42
C ILE A 355 10.42 -1.84 26.33
N GLY A 356 10.84 -1.18 25.25
CA GLY A 356 12.23 -0.80 25.02
C GLY A 356 13.16 -2.01 24.98
N ASP A 357 14.40 -1.85 25.46
CA ASP A 357 15.43 -2.89 25.46
C ASP A 357 15.38 -3.79 26.71
N GLY A 358 14.31 -3.68 27.52
CA GLY A 358 14.16 -4.47 28.76
C GLY A 358 15.07 -4.05 29.92
N GLY A 359 15.71 -2.89 29.84
CA GLY A 359 16.54 -2.36 30.91
C GLY A 359 15.75 -2.00 32.17
N VAL A 360 16.44 -1.83 33.30
CA VAL A 360 15.83 -1.51 34.61
C VAL A 360 14.88 -0.30 34.55
N ARG A 361 15.24 0.72 33.77
CA ARG A 361 14.41 1.91 33.58
C ARG A 361 13.09 1.60 32.85
N ASP A 362 13.12 0.69 31.89
CA ASP A 362 11.93 0.34 31.12
C ASP A 362 11.03 -0.63 31.89
N LEU A 363 11.62 -1.56 32.65
CA LEU A 363 10.88 -2.38 33.62
C LEU A 363 10.20 -1.52 34.69
N ALA A 364 10.87 -0.50 35.21
CA ALA A 364 10.27 0.44 36.16
C ALA A 364 9.12 1.23 35.52
N ARG A 365 9.27 1.71 34.27
CA ARG A 365 8.19 2.38 33.53
C ARG A 365 7.02 1.45 33.27
N LEU A 366 7.29 0.21 32.89
CA LEU A 366 6.29 -0.83 32.68
C LEU A 366 5.50 -1.09 33.96
N HIS A 367 6.19 -1.29 35.08
CA HIS A 367 5.56 -1.47 36.38
C HIS A 367 4.66 -0.26 36.74
N LEU A 368 5.14 0.96 36.50
CA LEU A 368 4.35 2.17 36.72
C LEU A 368 3.11 2.24 35.81
N ARG A 369 3.22 1.86 34.54
CA ARG A 369 2.06 1.78 33.62
C ARG A 369 1.01 0.79 34.12
N LEU A 370 1.44 -0.40 34.52
CA LEU A 370 0.53 -1.49 34.93
C LEU A 370 -0.07 -1.30 36.32
N LYS A 371 0.70 -0.82 37.31
CA LYS A 371 0.27 -0.80 38.72
C LYS A 371 -0.06 0.60 39.25
N ARG A 372 0.49 1.67 38.67
CA ARG A 372 0.32 3.05 39.18
C ARG A 372 0.16 4.10 38.05
N PRO A 373 -0.86 3.98 37.18
CA PRO A 373 -1.04 4.86 36.02
C PRO A 373 -1.17 6.35 36.39
N ALA A 374 -1.82 6.66 37.52
CA ALA A 374 -1.97 8.03 38.02
C ALA A 374 -0.62 8.66 38.43
N LEU A 375 0.30 7.87 38.99
CA LEU A 375 1.64 8.34 39.35
C LEU A 375 2.45 8.64 38.08
N LEU A 376 2.37 7.76 37.08
CA LEU A 376 3.05 7.96 35.80
C LEU A 376 2.57 9.24 35.09
N ALA A 377 1.27 9.51 35.09
CA ALA A 377 0.70 10.74 34.52
C ALA A 377 1.18 12.01 35.26
N ARG A 378 1.41 11.94 36.58
CA ARG A 378 2.01 13.05 37.35
C ARG A 378 3.49 13.23 37.01
N VAL A 379 4.25 12.15 36.89
CA VAL A 379 5.68 12.18 36.53
C VAL A 379 5.89 12.73 35.11
N ARG A 380 5.04 12.37 34.14
CA ARG A 380 5.11 12.92 32.77
C ARG A 380 4.84 14.43 32.76
N ARG A 381 3.77 14.88 33.41
CA ARG A 381 3.43 16.31 33.54
C ARG A 381 4.54 17.12 34.20
N LEU A 382 5.15 16.59 35.27
CA LEU A 382 6.27 17.25 35.93
C LEU A 382 7.49 17.35 35.01
N ARG A 383 7.78 16.31 34.22
CA ARG A 383 8.91 16.27 33.28
C ARG A 383 8.72 17.21 32.09
N GLU A 384 7.50 17.31 31.58
CA GLU A 384 7.12 18.29 30.54
C GLU A 384 7.22 19.71 31.07
N TRP A 385 6.77 19.97 32.31
CA TRP A 385 6.91 21.26 32.97
C TRP A 385 8.39 21.66 33.20
N ILE A 386 9.25 20.72 33.61
CA ILE A 386 10.69 20.97 33.77
C ILE A 386 11.38 21.23 32.41
N ARG A 387 10.98 20.52 31.35
CA ARG A 387 11.52 20.73 29.99
C ARG A 387 11.05 22.05 29.37
N GLY A 388 9.82 22.45 29.64
CA GLY A 388 9.26 23.74 29.21
C GLY A 388 9.91 24.95 29.88
N ARG A 389 10.59 24.77 31.02
CA ARG A 389 11.40 25.82 31.69
C ARG A 389 12.85 25.91 31.20
N ARG A 390 13.31 24.98 30.35
CA ARG A 390 14.67 24.94 29.81
C ARG A 390 14.75 25.36 28.32
N ARG A 391 13.62 25.70 27.72
CA ARG A 391 13.52 26.51 26.50
C ARG A 391 13.14 27.91 26.91
#